data_AF-N1WM91-F1
#
_entry.id   AF-N1WM91-F1
#
_cell.length_a   1.000
_cell.length_b   1.000
_cell.length_c   1.000
_cell.angle_alpha   90.00
_cell.angle_beta   90.00
_cell.angle_gamma   90.00
#
_symmetry.space_group_name_H-M   'P 1'
#
loop_
_entity.id
_entity.type
_entity.pdbx_description
1 polymer ?
#
loop_
_entity_poly.entity_id
_entity_poly.type
_entity_poly.pdbx_seq_one_letter_code
_entity_poly.pdbx_strand_id
1 'polypeptide(L)' 'MGNKKLRNLLFLCSFNACKHNKACRELYERIVNKGKSKKLALIAVANKLLKQCFAIAKSGRPYDESYVSVLPK' A
#
# COMPACT_ATOMS: atom_id res chain seq x y z
N MET A 1 16.54 -12.05 2.06
CA MET A 1 15.08 -12.21 2.23
C MET A 1 14.69 -11.63 3.58
N GLY A 2 13.71 -10.71 3.62
CA GLY A 2 13.32 -10.00 4.85
C GLY A 2 12.61 -10.87 5.90
N ASN A 3 12.27 -10.29 7.05
CA ASN A 3 11.64 -10.99 8.18
C ASN A 3 10.28 -11.59 7.80
N LYS A 4 10.13 -12.92 7.92
CA LYS A 4 8.91 -13.66 7.58
C LYS A 4 7.70 -13.22 8.41
N LYS A 5 7.88 -12.94 9.71
CA LYS A 5 6.79 -12.49 10.60
C LYS A 5 6.23 -11.14 10.13
N LEU A 6 7.12 -10.22 9.80
CA LEU A 6 6.76 -8.88 9.34
C LEU A 6 5.96 -8.93 8.02
N ARG A 7 6.39 -9.78 7.07
CA ARG A 7 5.66 -9.98 5.81
C ARG A 7 4.26 -10.53 6.01
N ASN A 8 4.07 -11.49 6.93
CA ASN A 8 2.74 -12.02 7.22
C ASN A 8 1.83 -10.97 7.86
N LEU A 9 2.35 -10.17 8.78
CA LEU A 9 1.59 -9.07 9.41
C LEU A 9 1.19 -8.00 8.38
N LEU A 10 2.11 -7.58 7.52
CA LEU A 10 1.82 -6.65 6.43
C LEU A 10 0.78 -7.20 5.45
N PHE A 11 0.86 -8.49 5.12
CA PHE A 11 -0.13 -9.14 4.29
C PHE A 11 -1.53 -9.12 4.94
N LEU A 12 -1.61 -9.36 6.26
CA LEU A 12 -2.85 -9.25 7.01
C LEU A 12 -3.39 -7.80 7.03
N CYS A 13 -2.51 -6.83 7.23
CA CYS A 13 -2.84 -5.40 7.22
C CYS A 13 -3.42 -4.95 5.87
N SER A 14 -2.87 -5.45 4.75
CA SER A 14 -3.38 -5.10 3.42
C SER A 14 -4.85 -5.47 3.19
N PHE A 15 -5.41 -6.47 3.88
CA PHE A 15 -6.84 -6.78 3.77
C PHE A 15 -7.72 -5.69 4.38
N ASN A 16 -7.35 -5.18 5.56
CA ASN A 16 -8.07 -4.07 6.19
C ASN A 16 -7.87 -2.78 5.40
N ALA A 17 -6.65 -2.52 4.92
CA ALA A 17 -6.37 -1.34 4.10
C ALA A 17 -7.19 -1.31 2.81
N CYS A 18 -7.41 -2.45 2.15
CA CYS A 18 -8.29 -2.52 0.97
C CYS A 18 -9.76 -2.17 1.28
N LYS A 19 -10.23 -2.34 2.52
CA LYS A 19 -11.61 -2.00 2.90
C LYS A 19 -11.75 -0.53 3.30
N HIS A 20 -10.80 0.00 4.06
CA HIS A 20 -10.91 1.34 4.64
C HIS A 20 -10.28 2.43 3.78
N ASN A 21 -9.25 2.12 2.99
CA ASN A 21 -8.53 3.10 2.17
C ASN A 21 -8.92 2.96 0.69
N LYS A 22 -9.61 3.98 0.17
CA LYS A 22 -10.04 4.05 -1.24
C LYS A 22 -8.87 3.85 -2.21
N ALA A 23 -7.73 4.50 -1.95
CA ALA A 23 -6.56 4.43 -2.82
C ALA A 23 -5.88 3.05 -2.81
N CYS A 24 -6.08 2.24 -1.75
CA CYS A 24 -5.63 0.84 -1.69
C CYS A 24 -6.59 -0.07 -2.44
N ARG A 25 -7.91 0.17 -2.32
CA ARG A 25 -8.94 -0.56 -3.05
C ARG A 25 -8.80 -0.38 -4.56
N GLU A 26 -8.66 0.86 -5.02
CA GLU A 26 -8.47 1.16 -6.44
C GLU A 26 -7.21 0.51 -7.02
N LEU A 27 -6.12 0.48 -6.23
CA LEU A 27 -4.89 -0.21 -6.63
C LEU A 27 -5.13 -1.72 -6.78
N TYR A 28 -5.84 -2.32 -5.83
CA TYR A 28 -6.18 -3.75 -5.85
C TYR A 28 -7.06 -4.08 -7.08
N GLU A 29 -8.16 -3.35 -7.26
CA GLU A 29 -9.09 -3.52 -8.38
C GLU A 29 -8.38 -3.32 -9.72
N ARG A 30 -7.52 -2.29 -9.85
CA ARG A 30 -6.73 -2.06 -11.07
C ARG A 30 -5.80 -3.24 -11.42
N ILE A 31 -5.19 -3.88 -10.43
CA ILE A 31 -4.28 -5.02 -10.66
C ILE A 31 -5.07 -6.29 -10.99
N VAL A 32 -6.19 -6.52 -10.31
CA VAL A 32 -7.07 -7.67 -10.57
C VAL A 32 -7.73 -7.55 -11.94
N ASN A 33 -8.19 -6.35 -12.34
CA ASN A 33 -8.76 -6.09 -13.66
C ASN A 33 -7.74 -6.30 -14.80
N LYS A 34 -6.44 -6.20 -14.51
CA LYS A 34 -5.36 -6.56 -15.44
C LYS A 34 -5.14 -8.08 -15.56
N GLY A 35 -5.98 -8.91 -14.94
CA GLY A 35 -5.88 -10.37 -14.97
C GLY A 35 -4.78 -10.96 -14.09
N LYS A 36 -4.17 -10.18 -13.19
CA LYS A 36 -3.10 -10.66 -12.31
C LYS A 36 -3.65 -11.38 -11.08
N SER A 37 -2.86 -12.27 -10.50
CA SER A 37 -3.24 -13.02 -9.30
C SER A 37 -3.59 -12.09 -8.12
N LYS A 38 -4.66 -12.41 -7.39
CA LYS A 38 -5.11 -11.66 -6.19
C LYS A 38 -4.01 -11.49 -5.14
N LYS A 39 -3.14 -12.50 -4.97
CA LYS A 39 -1.99 -12.44 -4.07
C LYS A 39 -1.00 -11.34 -4.45
N LEU A 40 -0.75 -11.14 -5.75
CA LEU A 40 0.15 -10.10 -6.24
C LEU A 40 -0.46 -8.70 -6.02
N ALA A 41 -1.78 -8.57 -6.21
CA ALA A 41 -2.50 -7.33 -5.92
C ALA A 41 -2.38 -6.94 -4.44
N LEU A 42 -2.54 -7.89 -3.51
CA LEU A 42 -2.36 -7.65 -2.07
C LEU A 42 -0.93 -7.26 -1.71
N ILE A 43 0.08 -7.92 -2.32
CA ILE A 43 1.49 -7.56 -2.11
C ILE A 43 1.76 -6.13 -2.61
N ALA A 44 1.15 -5.71 -3.72
CA ALA A 44 1.28 -4.33 -4.20
C ALA A 44 0.67 -3.32 -3.23
N VAL A 45 -0.48 -3.63 -2.63
CA VAL A 45 -1.09 -2.81 -1.57
C VAL A 45 -0.19 -2.72 -0.34
N ALA A 46 0.35 -3.85 0.14
CA ALA A 46 1.28 -3.86 1.27
C ALA A 46 2.54 -3.01 1.00
N ASN A 47 3.08 -3.07 -0.22
CA ASN A 47 4.21 -2.23 -0.63
C ASN A 47 3.85 -0.73 -0.69
N LYS A 48 2.62 -0.39 -1.08
CA LYS A 48 2.13 1.00 -1.06
C LYS A 48 2.10 1.54 0.37
N LEU A 49 1.53 0.78 1.30
CA LEU A 49 1.48 1.14 2.73
C LEU A 49 2.88 1.33 3.32
N LEU A 50 3.79 0.39 3.06
CA LEU A 50 5.19 0.51 3.52
C LEU A 50 5.83 1.81 3.06
N LYS A 51 5.70 2.14 1.77
CA LYS A 51 6.23 3.39 1.21
C LYS A 51 5.60 4.62 1.86
N GLN A 52 4.29 4.60 2.14
CA GLN A 52 3.61 5.68 2.85
C GLN A 52 4.15 5.85 4.26
N CYS A 53 4.31 4.75 5.03
CA CYS A 53 4.89 4.80 6.37
C CYS A 53 6.30 5.40 6.36
N PHE A 54 7.16 4.98 5.41
CA PHE A 54 8.50 5.54 5.27
C PHE A 54 8.49 7.01 4.85
N ALA A 55 7.56 7.42 3.97
CA ALA A 55 7.42 8.80 3.55
C ALA A 55 6.98 9.71 4.72
N ILE A 56 6.03 9.26 5.54
CA ILE A 56 5.59 9.96 6.76
C ILE A 56 6.75 10.08 7.74
N ALA A 57 7.42 8.96 8.04
CA ALA A 57 8.55 8.93 8.97
C ALA A 57 9.69 9.85 8.53
N LYS A 58 9.96 9.95 7.22
CA LYS A 58 11.00 10.81 6.67
C LYS A 58 10.59 12.29 6.61
N SER A 59 9.34 12.59 6.28
CA SER A 59 8.86 13.97 6.09
C SER A 59 8.44 14.64 7.40
N GLY A 60 8.14 13.86 8.45
CA GLY A 60 7.60 14.37 9.71
C GLY A 60 6.19 14.97 9.60
N ARG A 61 5.54 14.83 8.44
CA ARG A 61 4.18 15.34 8.21
C ARG A 61 3.15 14.26 8.52
N PRO A 62 1.99 14.61 9.10
CA PRO A 62 0.92 13.64 9.34
C PRO A 62 0.43 13.04 8.01
N TYR A 63 -0.14 11.83 8.09
CA TYR A 63 -0.74 11.19 6.92
C TYR A 63 -1.92 12.02 6.43
N ASP A 64 -1.92 12.32 5.14
CA ASP A 64 -3.02 12.99 4.45
C ASP A 64 -3.50 12.09 3.31
N GLU A 65 -4.79 11.77 3.33
CA GLU A 65 -5.43 10.89 2.34
C GLU A 65 -5.48 11.51 0.95
N SER A 66 -5.49 12.84 0.87
CA SER A 66 -5.55 13.61 -0.37
C SER A 66 -4.16 14.03 -0.85
N TYR A 67 -3.09 13.54 -0.21
CA TYR A 67 -1.72 13.90 -0.58
C TYR A 67 -1.36 13.38 -1.97
N VAL A 68 -1.20 14.30 -2.91
CA VAL A 68 -0.69 14.03 -4.26
C VAL A 68 0.80 14.32 -4.28
N SER A 69 1.61 13.31 -4.59
CA SER A 69 3.06 13.51 -4.75
C SER A 69 3.31 14.39 -5.98
N VAL A 70 3.76 15.61 -5.75
CA VAL A 70 4.24 16.50 -6.81
C VAL A 70 5.56 15.94 -7.32
N LEU A 71 5.67 15.65 -8.63
CA LEU A 71 6.91 15.24 -9.24
C LEU A 71 7.88 16.44 -9.19
N PRO A 72 9.02 16.36 -8.46
CA PRO A 72 10.00 17.42 -8.54
C PRO A 72 10.56 17.44 -9.96
N LYS A 73 10.60 18.64 -10.55
CA LYS A 73 11.16 18.91 -11.88
C LYS A 73 12.63 18.51 -11.95
#